data_AF-A0AA39MPC5-F1
#
_entry.id   AF-A0AA39MPC5-F1
#
_cell.length_a   1.000
_cell.length_b   1.000
_cell.length_c   1.000
_cell.angle_alpha   90.00
_cell.angle_beta   90.00
_cell.angle_gamma   90.00
#
_symmetry.space_group_name_H-M   'P 1'
#
loop_
_entity.id
_entity.type
_entity.pdbx_description
1 polymer ?
#
loop_
_entity_poly.entity_id
_entity_poly.type
_entity_poly.pdbx_seq_one_letter_code
_entity_poly.pdbx_strand_id
1 'polypeptide(L)'
;MHLFIVFNARSNWESVKLKTKIAVDKWMTRTMLHKLLEGANRKSDSKSGRTGQVPEVTISSQTEIGRTEESVKVPNQRAYTGREPVLSSSLADTPCSSLGLQGLLYSLNTTLGTSYTLDTPSLSFVLTDCITQNYDFGTAYGRLRKTWCNQRWSIIQMELREREVKDINRRINALDGSRIVDPDMPPRRIWDLYSNRVVPWWSSRLVTQFVIYPEKPQPISHAWVDEVDRVNVLTPINGFEWPVPIPKGANLDLIRIEMLNLGLEYTWLDVLCLRQRGGLREDLRVEEWKLDVPTIGAVYHQNRVVCYLSGLGKPLSLKEGDFNSDRWWFRRAWTVQEVGWERVIAGDTPDGPLHAEPIDEAGNYEEDILTKFHRQLMSAETTSNHIYGALSAMQNRISTYPVDKVAGLAFSLLTLSIPAYYESQSLEDAWTALINEMHPIYRAQLFFTYPEPGTAHKKWRPTWKQVMTKSLPKDRAGWHAYVERGNNDWCEELHIERGFVRALAVGGVAGMDRCGELVVEGTDGMVHSFNILASHQFPIPEDTYTLLSSNPVSWNGKICSPQYWVVGRRLPRKRFQKVSVFTMTDLIEIKRLKKLGLAAKSRSILA
;
A
#
# COMPACT_ATOMS: atom_id res chain seq x y z
N MET A 1 -16.99 19.64 26.33
CA MET A 1 -16.94 18.42 27.17
C MET A 1 -18.19 17.53 26.99
N HIS A 2 -19.40 18.08 26.99
CA HIS A 2 -20.65 17.31 26.78
C HIS A 2 -20.77 16.59 25.41
N LEU A 3 -20.33 17.20 24.30
CA LEU A 3 -20.35 16.56 22.96
C LEU A 3 -19.40 15.34 22.85
N PHE A 4 -18.28 15.35 23.57
CA PHE A 4 -17.28 14.27 23.53
C PHE A 4 -17.78 13.02 24.27
N ILE A 5 -18.55 13.22 25.35
CA ILE A 5 -19.19 12.14 26.13
C ILE A 5 -20.33 11.50 25.34
N VAL A 6 -21.15 12.29 24.62
CA VAL A 6 -22.23 11.78 23.78
C VAL A 6 -21.70 11.01 22.55
N PHE A 7 -20.57 11.46 21.98
CA PHE A 7 -19.90 10.76 20.88
C PHE A 7 -19.32 9.40 21.32
N ASN A 8 -18.60 9.37 22.46
CA ASN A 8 -18.10 8.12 23.03
C ASN A 8 -19.23 7.16 23.47
N ALA A 9 -20.36 7.69 23.96
CA ALA A 9 -21.53 6.88 24.31
C ALA A 9 -22.18 6.24 23.06
N ARG A 10 -22.28 6.96 21.93
CA ARG A 10 -22.76 6.39 20.66
C ARG A 10 -21.80 5.35 20.10
N SER A 11 -20.49 5.61 20.11
CA SER A 11 -19.47 4.66 19.67
C SER A 11 -19.47 3.37 20.52
N ASN A 12 -19.60 3.51 21.85
CA ASN A 12 -19.76 2.37 22.75
C ASN A 12 -21.08 1.64 22.52
N TRP A 13 -22.18 2.33 22.24
CA TRP A 13 -23.47 1.70 21.96
C TRP A 13 -23.46 0.90 20.66
N GLU A 14 -22.82 1.41 19.60
CA GLU A 14 -22.63 0.68 18.35
C GLU A 14 -21.63 -0.48 18.52
N SER A 15 -20.59 -0.32 19.34
CA SER A 15 -19.69 -1.42 19.74
C SER A 15 -20.45 -2.52 20.50
N VAL A 16 -21.35 -2.15 21.41
CA VAL A 16 -22.20 -3.10 22.15
C VAL A 16 -23.18 -3.79 21.22
N LYS A 17 -23.88 -3.06 20.33
CA LYS A 17 -24.75 -3.68 19.31
C LYS A 17 -23.99 -4.66 18.42
N LEU A 18 -22.79 -4.30 17.99
CA LEU A 18 -21.95 -5.16 17.16
C LEU A 18 -21.49 -6.40 17.95
N LYS A 19 -21.09 -6.23 19.22
CA LYS A 19 -20.73 -7.35 20.11
C LYS A 19 -21.92 -8.27 20.40
N THR A 20 -23.12 -7.72 20.58
CA THR A 20 -24.36 -8.47 20.77
C THR A 20 -24.75 -9.22 19.50
N LYS A 21 -24.66 -8.58 18.32
CA LYS A 21 -24.85 -9.24 17.03
C LYS A 21 -23.87 -10.41 16.84
N ILE A 22 -22.58 -10.19 17.12
CA ILE A 22 -21.53 -11.22 17.07
C ILE A 22 -21.81 -12.37 18.07
N ALA A 23 -22.28 -12.06 19.28
CA ALA A 23 -22.57 -13.07 20.30
C ALA A 23 -23.80 -13.91 19.93
N VAL A 24 -24.85 -13.29 19.42
CA VAL A 24 -26.06 -13.95 18.91
C VAL A 24 -25.71 -14.84 17.71
N ASP A 25 -24.90 -14.35 16.77
CA ASP A 25 -24.47 -15.11 15.59
C ASP A 25 -23.57 -16.29 15.98
N LYS A 26 -22.63 -16.11 16.93
CA LYS A 26 -21.81 -17.22 17.46
C LYS A 26 -22.66 -18.29 18.12
N TRP A 27 -23.66 -17.89 18.91
CA TRP A 27 -24.56 -18.81 19.59
C TRP A 27 -25.45 -19.58 18.60
N MET A 28 -26.03 -18.88 17.61
CA MET A 28 -26.83 -19.49 16.54
C MET A 28 -26.01 -20.50 15.71
N THR A 29 -24.78 -20.13 15.33
CA THR A 29 -23.87 -20.98 14.55
C THR A 29 -23.50 -22.25 15.32
N ARG A 30 -23.21 -22.14 16.63
CA ARG A 30 -22.83 -23.28 17.48
C ARG A 30 -23.99 -24.25 17.70
N THR A 31 -25.20 -23.72 17.88
CA THR A 31 -26.43 -24.52 18.07
C THR A 31 -26.85 -25.24 16.79
N MET A 32 -26.68 -24.61 15.62
CA MET A 32 -26.93 -25.26 14.32
C MET A 32 -25.86 -26.30 13.96
N LEU A 33 -24.59 -26.07 14.29
CA LEU A 33 -23.50 -27.02 14.06
C LEU A 33 -23.74 -28.34 14.80
N HIS A 34 -24.26 -28.27 16.04
CA HIS A 34 -24.59 -29.45 16.83
C HIS A 34 -25.74 -30.27 16.22
N LYS A 35 -26.75 -29.60 15.64
CA LYS A 35 -27.88 -30.28 14.96
C LYS A 35 -27.51 -30.89 13.60
N LEU A 36 -26.52 -30.34 12.91
CA LEU A 36 -26.07 -30.85 11.59
C LEU A 36 -25.06 -32.00 11.70
N LEU A 37 -24.24 -32.02 12.76
CA LEU A 37 -23.31 -33.13 13.01
C LEU A 37 -24.03 -34.44 13.35
N GLU A 38 -25.26 -34.38 13.89
CA GLU A 38 -26.10 -35.57 14.11
C GLU A 38 -26.67 -36.18 12.82
N GLY A 39 -26.66 -35.47 11.69
CA GLY A 39 -27.21 -35.92 10.40
C GLY A 39 -26.19 -36.33 9.34
N ALA A 40 -24.90 -36.07 9.55
CA ALA A 40 -23.87 -36.19 8.50
C ALA A 40 -23.07 -37.50 8.59
N ASN A 41 -23.73 -38.64 8.36
CA ASN A 41 -23.06 -39.92 8.12
C ASN A 41 -23.63 -40.61 6.87
N ARG A 42 -23.50 -39.97 5.71
CA ARG A 42 -23.63 -40.62 4.39
C ARG A 42 -22.58 -40.07 3.44
N LYS A 43 -21.69 -40.97 2.98
CA LYS A 43 -20.79 -40.74 1.85
C LYS A 43 -21.63 -40.60 0.58
N SER A 44 -21.37 -39.60 -0.27
CA SER A 44 -21.85 -39.62 -1.64
C SER A 44 -20.83 -38.99 -2.60
N ASP A 45 -20.79 -39.58 -3.78
CA ASP A 45 -19.84 -39.40 -4.86
C ASP A 45 -19.73 -37.95 -5.39
N SER A 46 -18.50 -37.60 -5.73
CA SER A 46 -18.11 -36.38 -6.41
C SER A 46 -18.47 -36.42 -7.90
N LYS A 47 -19.06 -35.33 -8.41
CA LYS A 47 -19.26 -34.92 -9.84
C LYS A 47 -20.71 -34.94 -10.39
N SER A 48 -21.65 -34.18 -9.81
CA SER A 48 -23.02 -34.07 -10.41
C SER A 48 -23.57 -32.66 -10.66
N GLY A 49 -22.74 -31.60 -10.75
CA GLY A 49 -23.23 -30.21 -10.92
C GLY A 49 -22.84 -29.45 -12.19
N ARG A 50 -21.79 -29.86 -12.92
CA ARG A 50 -21.36 -29.20 -14.17
C ARG A 50 -21.85 -30.02 -15.36
N THR A 51 -22.84 -29.49 -16.07
CA THR A 51 -23.42 -30.17 -17.24
C THR A 51 -22.94 -29.61 -18.59
N GLY A 52 -22.04 -28.61 -18.63
CA GLY A 52 -21.54 -28.06 -19.90
C GLY A 52 -20.42 -27.03 -19.79
N GLN A 53 -19.92 -26.57 -20.95
CA GLN A 53 -19.02 -25.41 -21.09
C GLN A 53 -19.83 -24.12 -20.83
N VAL A 54 -19.25 -23.17 -20.09
CA VAL A 54 -19.84 -21.84 -19.87
C VAL A 54 -20.01 -21.15 -21.23
N PRO A 55 -21.15 -20.48 -21.50
CA PRO A 55 -21.38 -19.82 -22.78
C PRO A 55 -20.31 -18.75 -23.02
N GLU A 56 -19.96 -18.55 -24.29
CA GLU A 56 -19.18 -17.39 -24.69
C GLU A 56 -20.06 -16.14 -24.58
N VAL A 57 -19.52 -15.10 -23.96
CA VAL A 57 -20.20 -13.83 -23.71
C VAL A 57 -19.39 -12.71 -24.35
N THR A 58 -20.10 -11.78 -24.99
CA THR A 58 -19.55 -10.52 -25.49
C THR A 58 -20.23 -9.36 -24.78
N ILE A 59 -19.42 -8.46 -24.23
CA ILE A 59 -19.87 -7.12 -23.81
C ILE A 59 -19.07 -6.08 -24.60
N SER A 60 -19.71 -5.00 -25.01
CA SER A 60 -19.02 -3.94 -25.75
C SER A 60 -19.52 -2.56 -25.39
N SER A 61 -18.77 -1.54 -25.81
CA SER A 61 -19.16 -0.14 -25.66
C SER A 61 -20.56 0.14 -26.25
N GLN A 62 -20.99 -0.61 -27.27
CA GLN A 62 -22.31 -0.47 -27.85
C GLN A 62 -23.41 -1.03 -26.94
N THR A 63 -23.19 -2.19 -26.32
CA THR A 63 -24.18 -2.82 -25.42
C THR A 63 -24.20 -2.19 -24.03
N GLU A 64 -23.06 -1.72 -23.55
CA GLU A 64 -22.90 -1.19 -22.19
C GLU A 64 -23.23 0.30 -22.11
N ILE A 65 -22.82 1.10 -23.10
CA ILE A 65 -22.98 2.57 -23.06
C ILE A 65 -23.60 3.18 -24.33
N GLY A 66 -24.05 2.35 -25.28
CA GLY A 66 -24.70 2.82 -26.50
C GLY A 66 -23.79 3.55 -27.49
N ARG A 67 -22.46 3.42 -27.36
CA ARG A 67 -21.49 4.03 -28.27
C ARG A 67 -20.90 3.00 -29.22
N THR A 68 -20.70 3.39 -30.48
CA THR A 68 -20.06 2.51 -31.46
C THR A 68 -18.61 2.25 -31.09
N GLU A 69 -18.14 1.02 -31.31
CA GLU A 69 -16.80 0.58 -30.92
C GLU A 69 -15.69 1.40 -31.60
N GLU A 70 -15.89 1.81 -32.86
CA GLU A 70 -14.93 2.63 -33.60
C GLU A 70 -14.77 4.04 -33.02
N SER A 71 -15.78 4.54 -32.30
CA SER A 71 -15.70 5.85 -31.63
C SER A 71 -14.84 5.81 -30.36
N VAL A 72 -14.58 4.62 -29.80
CA VAL A 72 -13.73 4.42 -28.63
C VAL A 72 -12.27 4.35 -29.08
N LYS A 73 -11.48 5.32 -28.64
CA LYS A 73 -10.08 5.50 -29.04
C LYS A 73 -9.18 4.36 -28.57
N VAL A 74 -9.39 3.86 -27.35
CA VAL A 74 -8.59 2.78 -26.75
C VAL A 74 -9.15 1.44 -27.24
N PRO A 75 -8.43 0.66 -28.04
CA PRO A 75 -8.97 -0.59 -28.61
C PRO A 75 -9.43 -1.58 -27.53
N ASN A 76 -8.66 -1.72 -26.44
CA ASN A 76 -8.99 -2.62 -25.34
C ASN A 76 -10.24 -2.20 -24.54
N GLN A 77 -10.80 -1.01 -24.76
CA GLN A 77 -12.06 -0.57 -24.16
C GLN A 77 -13.28 -0.85 -25.05
N ARG A 78 -13.09 -1.35 -26.28
CA ARG A 78 -14.16 -1.47 -27.28
C ARG A 78 -15.13 -2.61 -26.98
N ALA A 79 -14.60 -3.82 -26.84
CA ALA A 79 -15.34 -5.04 -26.60
C ALA A 79 -14.48 -6.06 -25.87
N TYR A 80 -15.13 -6.93 -25.12
CA TYR A 80 -14.56 -8.13 -24.53
C TYR A 80 -15.40 -9.32 -24.98
N THR A 81 -14.74 -10.37 -25.47
CA THR A 81 -15.37 -11.65 -25.80
C THR A 81 -14.58 -12.77 -25.13
N GLY A 82 -15.27 -13.60 -24.36
CA GLY A 82 -14.65 -14.71 -23.67
C GLY A 82 -15.66 -15.70 -23.08
N ARG A 83 -15.16 -16.80 -22.53
CA ARG A 83 -15.99 -17.83 -21.88
C ARG A 83 -16.10 -17.66 -20.37
N GLU A 84 -15.52 -16.59 -19.85
CA GLU A 84 -15.70 -16.23 -18.45
C GLU A 84 -17.14 -15.76 -18.24
N PRO A 85 -17.79 -16.12 -17.11
CA PRO A 85 -19.20 -15.83 -16.88
C PRO A 85 -19.42 -14.36 -16.48
N VAL A 86 -19.15 -13.45 -17.41
CA VAL A 86 -19.24 -12.00 -17.25
C VAL A 86 -20.68 -11.56 -17.49
N LEU A 87 -21.23 -10.71 -16.62
CA LEU A 87 -22.56 -10.12 -16.79
C LEU A 87 -22.52 -8.87 -17.66
N SER A 88 -23.53 -8.64 -18.50
CA SER A 88 -23.77 -7.27 -19.01
C SER A 88 -24.21 -6.36 -17.86
N SER A 89 -23.96 -5.06 -17.96
CA SER A 89 -24.42 -4.12 -16.91
C SER A 89 -25.94 -4.14 -16.75
N SER A 90 -26.69 -4.24 -17.85
CA SER A 90 -28.15 -4.35 -17.81
C SER A 90 -28.65 -5.55 -17.00
N LEU A 91 -27.99 -6.70 -17.13
CA LEU A 91 -28.33 -7.91 -16.37
C LEU A 91 -27.91 -7.76 -14.91
N ALA A 92 -26.71 -7.24 -14.64
CA ALA A 92 -26.21 -6.99 -13.30
C ALA A 92 -27.13 -6.03 -12.50
N ASP A 93 -27.64 -4.99 -13.17
CA ASP A 93 -28.52 -3.96 -12.60
C ASP A 93 -29.95 -4.42 -12.34
N THR A 94 -30.32 -5.63 -12.78
CA THR A 94 -31.68 -6.15 -12.59
C THR A 94 -31.94 -6.45 -11.11
N PRO A 95 -32.96 -5.85 -10.47
CA PRO A 95 -33.29 -6.16 -9.08
C PRO A 95 -33.64 -7.64 -8.87
N CYS A 96 -33.13 -8.27 -7.81
CA CYS A 96 -33.50 -9.66 -7.50
C CYS A 96 -35.01 -9.79 -7.24
N SER A 97 -35.63 -8.75 -6.68
CA SER A 97 -37.08 -8.69 -6.43
C SER A 97 -37.91 -8.76 -7.72
N SER A 98 -37.44 -8.21 -8.83
CA SER A 98 -38.14 -8.30 -10.13
C SER A 98 -37.99 -9.65 -10.81
N LEU A 99 -36.89 -10.37 -10.53
CA LEU A 99 -36.67 -11.74 -11.04
C LEU A 99 -37.50 -12.77 -10.25
N GLY A 100 -37.74 -12.51 -8.97
CA GLY A 100 -38.27 -13.49 -8.04
C GLY A 100 -37.34 -14.68 -7.84
N LEU A 101 -37.76 -15.64 -7.02
CA LEU A 101 -36.94 -16.79 -6.64
C LEU A 101 -36.56 -17.66 -7.85
N GLN A 102 -37.53 -17.94 -8.72
CA GLN A 102 -37.35 -18.79 -9.90
C GLN A 102 -36.48 -18.10 -10.96
N GLY A 103 -36.72 -16.80 -11.23
CA GLY A 103 -35.93 -16.04 -12.19
C GLY A 103 -34.49 -15.87 -11.73
N LEU A 104 -34.27 -15.62 -10.44
CA LEU A 104 -32.92 -15.51 -9.88
C LEU A 104 -32.14 -16.82 -10.03
N LEU A 105 -32.75 -17.96 -9.71
CA LEU A 105 -32.15 -19.28 -9.92
C LEU A 105 -31.83 -19.53 -11.39
N TYR A 106 -32.79 -19.23 -12.28
CA TYR A 106 -32.61 -19.38 -13.72
C TYR A 106 -31.41 -18.58 -14.22
N SER A 107 -31.31 -17.30 -13.86
CA SER A 107 -30.20 -16.45 -14.28
C SER A 107 -28.85 -16.94 -13.75
N LEU A 108 -28.79 -17.42 -12.49
CA LEU A 108 -27.56 -18.01 -11.94
C LEU A 108 -27.15 -19.29 -12.67
N ASN A 109 -28.10 -20.20 -12.92
CA ASN A 109 -27.87 -21.43 -13.66
C ASN A 109 -27.37 -21.17 -15.07
N THR A 110 -28.04 -20.28 -15.79
CA THR A 110 -27.67 -19.89 -17.16
C THR A 110 -26.28 -19.29 -17.21
N THR A 111 -25.97 -18.36 -16.30
CA THR A 111 -24.67 -17.67 -16.26
C THR A 111 -23.53 -18.62 -15.89
N LEU A 112 -23.76 -19.54 -14.94
CA LEU A 112 -22.71 -20.42 -14.39
C LEU A 112 -22.66 -21.80 -15.04
N GLY A 113 -23.53 -22.08 -16.01
CA GLY A 113 -23.63 -23.39 -16.67
C GLY A 113 -24.04 -24.52 -15.71
N THR A 114 -24.92 -24.21 -14.74
CA THR A 114 -25.45 -25.18 -13.76
C THR A 114 -26.93 -25.46 -14.00
N SER A 115 -27.47 -26.49 -13.36
CA SER A 115 -28.86 -26.96 -13.54
C SER A 115 -29.56 -27.22 -12.20
N TYR A 116 -29.23 -26.44 -11.17
CA TYR A 116 -29.84 -26.61 -9.85
C TYR A 116 -31.33 -26.30 -9.86
N THR A 117 -32.11 -27.01 -9.05
CA THR A 117 -33.55 -26.76 -8.85
C THR A 117 -33.81 -26.19 -7.46
N LEU A 118 -34.99 -25.61 -7.24
CA LEU A 118 -35.39 -25.11 -5.92
C LEU A 118 -35.53 -26.21 -4.86
N ASP A 119 -35.62 -27.48 -5.27
CA ASP A 119 -35.61 -28.64 -4.39
C ASP A 119 -34.21 -28.90 -3.79
N THR A 120 -33.18 -28.23 -4.33
CA THR A 120 -31.82 -28.30 -3.79
C THR A 120 -31.83 -27.74 -2.35
N PRO A 121 -31.42 -28.53 -1.34
CA PRO A 121 -31.54 -28.13 0.06
C PRO A 121 -30.89 -26.77 0.33
N SER A 122 -31.60 -25.89 1.04
CA SER A 122 -31.15 -24.54 1.46
C SER A 122 -30.94 -23.51 0.34
N LEU A 123 -31.14 -23.86 -0.93
CA LEU A 123 -31.00 -22.92 -2.04
C LEU A 123 -32.06 -21.81 -2.00
N SER A 124 -33.32 -22.19 -1.76
CA SER A 124 -34.43 -21.23 -1.64
C SER A 124 -34.18 -20.17 -0.56
N PHE A 125 -33.57 -20.56 0.57
CA PHE A 125 -33.26 -19.63 1.65
C PHE A 125 -32.18 -18.61 1.26
N VAL A 126 -31.14 -19.04 0.54
CA VAL A 126 -30.10 -18.14 0.00
C VAL A 126 -30.69 -17.13 -0.98
N LEU A 127 -31.51 -17.59 -1.92
CA LEU A 127 -32.13 -16.73 -2.93
C LEU A 127 -33.13 -15.76 -2.30
N THR A 128 -33.88 -16.22 -1.29
CA THR A 128 -34.83 -15.38 -0.53
C THR A 128 -34.09 -14.29 0.24
N ASP A 129 -32.93 -14.59 0.84
CA ASP A 129 -32.10 -13.58 1.52
C ASP A 129 -31.64 -12.49 0.53
N CYS A 130 -31.17 -12.84 -0.68
CA CYS A 130 -30.80 -11.85 -1.69
C CYS A 130 -31.96 -10.90 -2.05
N ILE A 131 -33.17 -11.44 -2.20
CA ILE A 131 -34.37 -10.63 -2.47
C ILE A 131 -34.71 -9.74 -1.27
N THR A 132 -34.65 -10.28 -0.06
CA THR A 132 -34.99 -9.57 1.18
C THR A 132 -34.03 -8.42 1.47
N GLN A 133 -32.74 -8.61 1.15
CA GLN A 133 -31.71 -7.56 1.26
C GLN A 133 -31.78 -6.53 0.13
N ASN A 134 -32.75 -6.65 -0.78
CA ASN A 134 -32.93 -5.77 -1.94
C ASN A 134 -31.67 -5.69 -2.82
N TYR A 135 -30.99 -6.82 -3.02
CA TYR A 135 -29.85 -6.89 -3.94
C TYR A 135 -30.31 -6.82 -5.39
N ASP A 136 -29.45 -6.27 -6.23
CA ASP A 136 -29.48 -6.53 -7.67
C ASP A 136 -28.80 -7.86 -8.01
N PHE A 137 -29.01 -8.32 -9.24
CA PHE A 137 -28.50 -9.60 -9.69
C PHE A 137 -26.98 -9.64 -9.66
N GLY A 138 -26.29 -8.55 -10.01
CA GLY A 138 -24.83 -8.45 -9.92
C GLY A 138 -24.32 -8.69 -8.50
N THR A 139 -24.96 -8.10 -7.50
CA THR A 139 -24.55 -8.23 -6.09
C THR A 139 -24.78 -9.65 -5.59
N ALA A 140 -25.94 -10.24 -5.91
CA ALA A 140 -26.21 -11.64 -5.60
C ALA A 140 -25.22 -12.58 -6.29
N TYR A 141 -24.97 -12.36 -7.58
CA TYR A 141 -24.04 -13.14 -8.39
C TYR A 141 -22.61 -13.07 -7.84
N GLY A 142 -22.07 -11.87 -7.61
CA GLY A 142 -20.70 -11.68 -7.12
C GLY A 142 -20.46 -12.30 -5.73
N ARG A 143 -21.49 -12.30 -4.86
CA ARG A 143 -21.40 -12.93 -3.54
C ARG A 143 -21.49 -14.45 -3.58
N LEU A 144 -22.27 -15.01 -4.51
CA LEU A 144 -22.58 -16.44 -4.53
C LEU A 144 -21.67 -17.23 -5.46
N ARG A 145 -21.15 -16.62 -6.54
CA ARG A 145 -20.41 -17.29 -7.64
C ARG A 145 -19.32 -18.24 -7.14
N LYS A 146 -18.41 -17.76 -6.29
CA LYS A 146 -17.24 -18.55 -5.84
C LYS A 146 -17.63 -19.78 -5.00
N THR A 147 -18.79 -19.75 -4.37
CA THR A 147 -19.31 -20.88 -3.58
C THR A 147 -20.38 -21.69 -4.31
N TRP A 148 -20.84 -21.23 -5.47
CA TRP A 148 -22.01 -21.79 -6.17
C TRP A 148 -21.85 -23.27 -6.55
N CYS A 149 -20.64 -23.72 -6.90
CA CYS A 149 -20.45 -25.14 -7.26
C CYS A 149 -20.22 -26.07 -6.04
N ASN A 150 -20.15 -25.53 -4.82
CA ASN A 150 -20.04 -26.35 -3.61
C ASN A 150 -21.44 -26.87 -3.27
N GLN A 151 -21.70 -28.16 -3.49
CA GLN A 151 -23.01 -28.83 -3.35
C GLN A 151 -23.61 -28.82 -1.92
N ARG A 152 -23.10 -28.00 -0.99
CA ARG A 152 -23.53 -27.88 0.41
C ARG A 152 -24.00 -26.45 0.71
N TRP A 153 -25.20 -26.08 0.24
CA TRP A 153 -25.74 -24.71 0.33
C TRP A 153 -26.05 -24.21 1.74
N SER A 154 -26.44 -25.10 2.66
CA SER A 154 -26.54 -24.76 4.10
C SER A 154 -25.19 -24.32 4.67
N ILE A 155 -24.09 -24.87 4.13
CA ILE A 155 -22.73 -24.48 4.50
C ILE A 155 -22.36 -23.14 3.87
N ILE A 156 -22.84 -22.81 2.67
CA ILE A 156 -22.48 -21.54 2.01
C ILE A 156 -22.87 -20.33 2.85
N GLN A 157 -24.10 -20.28 3.36
CA GLN A 157 -24.50 -19.15 4.20
C GLN A 157 -23.71 -19.08 5.51
N MET A 158 -23.50 -20.23 6.17
CA MET A 158 -22.71 -20.28 7.39
C MET A 158 -21.27 -19.83 7.12
N GLU A 159 -20.69 -20.29 6.01
CA GLU A 159 -19.35 -19.94 5.57
C GLU A 159 -19.23 -18.45 5.26
N LEU A 160 -20.19 -17.86 4.53
CA LEU A 160 -20.23 -16.43 4.27
C LEU A 160 -20.32 -15.62 5.58
N ARG A 161 -21.21 -16.01 6.50
CA ARG A 161 -21.32 -15.37 7.83
C ARG A 161 -20.03 -15.49 8.65
N GLU A 162 -19.41 -16.67 8.67
CA GLU A 162 -18.14 -16.88 9.36
C GLU A 162 -17.01 -16.03 8.77
N ARG A 163 -16.95 -15.89 7.45
CA ARG A 163 -15.97 -15.05 6.75
C ARG A 163 -16.17 -13.58 7.08
N GLU A 164 -17.41 -13.10 7.06
CA GLU A 164 -17.77 -11.74 7.46
C GLU A 164 -17.35 -11.46 8.91
N VAL A 165 -17.70 -12.34 9.86
CA VAL A 165 -17.32 -12.21 11.27
C VAL A 165 -15.80 -12.24 11.45
N LYS A 166 -15.08 -13.08 10.70
CA LYS A 166 -13.61 -13.11 10.73
C LYS A 166 -13.01 -11.80 10.22
N ASP A 167 -13.51 -11.23 9.13
CA ASP A 167 -13.05 -9.94 8.60
C ASP A 167 -13.32 -8.79 9.59
N ILE A 168 -14.52 -8.72 10.16
CA ILE A 168 -14.88 -7.74 11.19
C ILE A 168 -13.92 -7.84 12.39
N ASN A 169 -13.73 -9.04 12.94
CA ASN A 169 -12.83 -9.24 14.07
C ASN A 169 -11.38 -8.88 13.72
N ARG A 170 -10.90 -9.23 12.52
CA ARG A 170 -9.56 -8.89 12.06
C ARG A 170 -9.37 -7.37 12.01
N ARG A 171 -10.32 -6.62 11.45
CA ARG A 171 -10.26 -5.15 11.36
C ARG A 171 -10.35 -4.47 12.72
N ILE A 172 -11.16 -4.98 13.64
CA ILE A 172 -11.22 -4.48 15.03
C ILE A 172 -9.87 -4.68 15.73
N ASN A 173 -9.26 -5.86 15.57
CA ASN A 173 -8.00 -6.20 16.22
C ASN A 173 -6.77 -5.60 15.52
N ALA A 174 -6.94 -5.04 14.32
CA ALA A 174 -5.85 -4.42 13.57
C ALA A 174 -5.44 -3.06 14.15
N LEU A 175 -6.29 -2.42 14.94
CA LEU A 175 -6.01 -1.13 15.56
C LEU A 175 -5.72 -1.29 17.06
N ASP A 176 -4.50 -0.97 17.47
CA ASP A 176 -4.08 -0.81 18.85
C ASP A 176 -3.83 0.68 19.13
N GLY A 177 -4.86 1.36 19.64
CA GLY A 177 -4.86 2.82 19.78
C GLY A 177 -4.73 3.53 18.43
N SER A 178 -3.61 4.22 18.20
CA SER A 178 -3.29 4.92 16.95
C SER A 178 -2.33 4.15 16.04
N ARG A 179 -2.15 2.84 16.28
CA ARG A 179 -1.22 1.96 15.57
C ARG A 179 -1.97 0.83 14.88
N ILE A 180 -1.64 0.59 13.61
CA ILE A 180 -2.10 -0.55 12.84
C ILE A 180 -1.09 -1.67 13.01
N VAL A 181 -1.47 -2.73 13.72
CA VAL A 181 -0.60 -3.87 14.05
C VAL A 181 -0.57 -4.97 12.98
N ASP A 182 -1.49 -4.90 12.02
CA ASP A 182 -1.59 -5.81 10.87
C ASP A 182 -1.50 -4.98 9.57
N PRO A 183 -0.27 -4.67 9.09
CA PRO A 183 -0.08 -3.88 7.88
C PRO A 183 -0.56 -4.59 6.62
N ASP A 184 -0.56 -5.93 6.60
CA ASP A 184 -1.03 -6.77 5.49
C ASP A 184 -2.56 -6.94 5.50
N MET A 185 -3.28 -5.89 5.91
CA MET A 185 -4.73 -5.85 5.93
C MET A 185 -5.26 -5.92 4.49
N PRO A 186 -6.10 -6.91 4.15
CA PRO A 186 -6.73 -6.95 2.84
C PRO A 186 -7.70 -5.77 2.66
N PRO A 187 -7.94 -5.36 1.40
CA PRO A 187 -8.89 -4.29 1.12
C PRO A 187 -10.27 -4.64 1.68
N ARG A 188 -11.04 -3.65 2.11
CA ARG A 188 -12.42 -3.88 2.61
C ARG A 188 -13.34 -4.37 1.51
N ARG A 189 -13.17 -3.80 0.33
CA ARG A 189 -13.99 -4.03 -0.85
C ARG A 189 -13.08 -4.17 -2.07
N ILE A 190 -13.55 -4.89 -3.05
CA ILE A 190 -12.93 -5.05 -4.36
C ILE A 190 -13.98 -4.91 -5.44
N TRP A 191 -13.58 -4.52 -6.64
CA TRP A 191 -14.47 -4.53 -7.80
C TRP A 191 -14.37 -5.88 -8.50
N ASP A 192 -15.45 -6.63 -8.45
CA ASP A 192 -15.64 -7.86 -9.22
C ASP A 192 -16.09 -7.50 -10.63
N LEU A 193 -15.18 -7.71 -11.59
CA LEU A 193 -15.39 -7.34 -12.99
C LEU A 193 -16.42 -8.26 -13.66
N TYR A 194 -16.64 -9.46 -13.16
CA TYR A 194 -17.63 -10.37 -13.76
C TYR A 194 -19.04 -9.99 -13.34
N SER A 195 -19.25 -9.55 -12.09
CA SER A 195 -20.55 -9.08 -11.62
C SER A 195 -20.84 -7.60 -11.90
N ASN A 196 -19.81 -6.83 -12.27
CA ASN A 196 -19.81 -5.37 -12.29
C ASN A 196 -20.24 -4.75 -10.95
N ARG A 197 -19.78 -5.32 -9.83
CA ARG A 197 -20.09 -4.83 -8.48
C ARG A 197 -18.88 -4.75 -7.58
N VAL A 198 -18.89 -3.75 -6.73
CA VAL A 198 -17.99 -3.66 -5.58
C VAL A 198 -18.53 -4.58 -4.50
N VAL A 199 -17.79 -5.63 -4.19
CA VAL A 199 -18.14 -6.65 -3.21
C VAL A 199 -17.16 -6.64 -2.03
N PRO A 200 -17.58 -7.06 -0.83
CA PRO A 200 -16.65 -7.22 0.28
C PRO A 200 -15.56 -8.24 -0.05
N TRP A 201 -14.31 -7.96 0.31
CA TRP A 201 -13.19 -8.88 0.02
C TRP A 201 -13.40 -10.29 0.59
N TRP A 202 -14.05 -10.41 1.74
CA TRP A 202 -14.28 -11.71 2.37
C TRP A 202 -15.21 -12.62 1.55
N SER A 203 -16.02 -12.08 0.62
CA SER A 203 -16.89 -12.90 -0.23
C SER A 203 -16.19 -13.48 -1.46
N SER A 204 -15.06 -12.92 -1.90
CA SER A 204 -14.33 -13.39 -3.10
C SER A 204 -13.35 -14.54 -2.85
N ARG A 205 -13.07 -14.88 -1.58
CA ARG A 205 -12.07 -15.91 -1.24
C ARG A 205 -12.55 -17.33 -1.58
N LEU A 206 -11.72 -18.13 -2.24
CA LEU A 206 -11.87 -19.59 -2.22
C LEU A 206 -11.25 -20.14 -0.94
N VAL A 207 -11.97 -20.99 -0.23
CA VAL A 207 -11.38 -21.83 0.82
C VAL A 207 -10.87 -23.09 0.12
N THR A 208 -9.58 -23.09 -0.24
CA THR A 208 -8.87 -24.36 -0.43
C THR A 208 -8.03 -24.60 0.80
N GLN A 209 -8.25 -25.74 1.46
CA GLN A 209 -7.52 -26.19 2.65
C GLN A 209 -6.02 -26.43 2.39
N PHE A 210 -5.54 -26.26 1.17
CA PHE A 210 -4.16 -26.41 0.77
C PHE A 210 -3.87 -25.38 -0.33
N VAL A 211 -2.74 -24.67 -0.20
CA VAL A 211 -2.22 -23.56 -1.04
C VAL A 211 -2.62 -22.15 -0.59
N ILE A 212 -1.62 -21.47 -0.01
CA ILE A 212 -1.61 -20.06 0.35
C ILE A 212 -1.14 -19.30 -0.89
N TYR A 213 -2.06 -18.74 -1.67
CA TYR A 213 -2.01 -17.37 -2.21
C TYR A 213 -3.43 -17.08 -2.72
N PRO A 214 -4.28 -16.32 -1.98
CA PRO A 214 -5.51 -15.83 -2.59
C PRO A 214 -5.12 -15.01 -3.84
N GLU A 215 -5.85 -15.17 -4.94
CA GLU A 215 -5.77 -14.25 -6.08
C GLU A 215 -5.96 -12.83 -5.54
N LYS A 216 -4.86 -12.09 -5.38
CA LYS A 216 -4.92 -10.69 -4.93
C LYS A 216 -5.55 -9.87 -6.07
N PRO A 217 -6.46 -8.93 -5.74
CA PRO A 217 -7.06 -8.09 -6.77
C PRO A 217 -5.94 -7.27 -7.41
N GLN A 218 -5.94 -7.15 -8.74
CA GLN A 218 -4.94 -6.32 -9.41
C GLN A 218 -5.36 -4.86 -9.30
N PRO A 219 -4.58 -3.99 -8.65
CA PRO A 219 -5.01 -2.63 -8.40
C PRO A 219 -4.80 -1.74 -9.62
N ILE A 220 -5.62 -0.70 -9.71
CA ILE A 220 -5.49 0.37 -10.70
C ILE A 220 -4.86 1.57 -10.00
N SER A 221 -3.77 2.09 -10.57
CA SER A 221 -3.26 3.42 -10.25
C SER A 221 -3.58 4.35 -11.40
N HIS A 222 -3.89 5.61 -11.11
CA HIS A 222 -4.28 6.55 -12.17
C HIS A 222 -3.87 7.98 -11.84
N ALA A 223 -3.64 8.81 -12.86
CA ALA A 223 -3.48 10.24 -12.63
C ALA A 223 -4.80 10.87 -12.16
N TRP A 224 -4.68 11.97 -11.42
CA TRP A 224 -5.83 12.82 -11.16
C TRP A 224 -6.04 13.75 -12.35
N VAL A 225 -7.25 14.25 -12.50
CA VAL A 225 -7.55 15.38 -13.37
C VAL A 225 -8.07 16.52 -12.52
N ASP A 226 -8.03 17.73 -13.04
CA ASP A 226 -8.50 18.89 -12.30
C ASP A 226 -9.98 18.80 -11.94
N GLU A 227 -10.38 19.48 -10.86
CA GLU A 227 -11.75 19.39 -10.36
C GLU A 227 -12.79 19.79 -11.39
N VAL A 228 -12.48 20.78 -12.22
CA VAL A 228 -13.30 21.21 -13.36
C VAL A 228 -13.45 20.15 -14.44
N ASP A 229 -12.52 19.19 -14.51
CA ASP A 229 -12.50 18.07 -15.46
C ASP A 229 -12.92 16.76 -14.83
N ARG A 230 -13.42 16.78 -13.59
CA ARG A 230 -14.01 15.62 -12.91
C ARG A 230 -15.54 15.68 -12.93
N VAL A 231 -16.14 14.51 -12.82
CA VAL A 231 -17.56 14.32 -12.54
C VAL A 231 -17.72 13.29 -11.44
N ASN A 232 -18.68 13.54 -10.55
CA ASN A 232 -19.04 12.64 -9.45
C ASN A 232 -20.23 11.79 -9.90
N VAL A 233 -20.01 10.51 -10.18
CA VAL A 233 -21.01 9.61 -10.73
C VAL A 233 -21.61 8.75 -9.61
N LEU A 234 -22.94 8.81 -9.44
CA LEU A 234 -23.67 7.80 -8.66
C LEU A 234 -23.91 6.59 -9.55
N THR A 235 -23.51 5.40 -9.09
CA THR A 235 -23.50 4.18 -9.91
C THR A 235 -23.97 2.97 -9.12
N PRO A 236 -24.67 2.01 -9.76
CA PRO A 236 -25.01 0.74 -9.11
C PRO A 236 -23.76 -0.11 -8.82
N ILE A 237 -22.62 0.16 -9.47
CA ILE A 237 -21.37 -0.59 -9.28
C ILE A 237 -20.95 -0.61 -7.81
N ASN A 238 -21.06 0.51 -7.08
CA ASN A 238 -20.81 0.57 -5.63
C ASN A 238 -22.10 0.61 -4.80
N GLY A 239 -23.22 0.12 -5.36
CA GLY A 239 -24.52 0.11 -4.69
C GLY A 239 -25.08 1.50 -4.39
N PHE A 240 -24.68 2.53 -5.15
CA PHE A 240 -25.02 3.93 -4.91
C PHE A 240 -24.61 4.46 -3.52
N GLU A 241 -23.64 3.81 -2.86
CA GLU A 241 -23.26 4.18 -1.50
C GLU A 241 -22.53 5.53 -1.44
N TRP A 242 -21.76 5.89 -2.47
CA TRP A 242 -21.11 7.20 -2.57
C TRP A 242 -20.89 7.60 -4.04
N PRO A 243 -20.79 8.92 -4.33
CA PRO A 243 -20.39 9.37 -5.65
C PRO A 243 -18.94 8.97 -5.96
N VAL A 244 -18.71 8.50 -7.19
CA VAL A 244 -17.40 8.06 -7.69
C VAL A 244 -16.79 9.19 -8.53
N PRO A 245 -15.69 9.83 -8.09
CA PRO A 245 -15.03 10.87 -8.85
C PRO A 245 -14.22 10.28 -10.01
N ILE A 246 -14.63 10.54 -11.25
CA ILE A 246 -13.91 10.11 -12.47
C ILE A 246 -13.72 11.29 -13.44
N PRO A 247 -12.77 11.21 -14.39
CA PRO A 247 -12.62 12.25 -15.40
C PRO A 247 -13.86 12.39 -16.29
N LYS A 248 -14.17 13.62 -16.73
CA LYS A 248 -15.20 13.88 -17.74
C LYS A 248 -14.90 13.08 -19.02
N GLY A 249 -15.92 12.41 -19.52
CA GLY A 249 -15.83 11.56 -20.71
C GLY A 249 -15.29 10.15 -20.45
N ALA A 250 -14.76 9.86 -19.27
CA ALA A 250 -14.45 8.48 -18.86
C ALA A 250 -15.74 7.75 -18.44
N ASN A 251 -15.70 6.42 -18.50
CA ASN A 251 -16.81 5.57 -18.11
C ASN A 251 -16.29 4.28 -17.46
N LEU A 252 -16.93 3.85 -16.37
CA LEU A 252 -16.50 2.68 -15.59
C LEU A 252 -16.67 1.37 -16.37
N ASP A 253 -17.70 1.24 -17.20
CA ASP A 253 -17.92 0.03 -18.00
C ASP A 253 -16.87 -0.12 -19.10
N LEU A 254 -16.37 0.99 -19.68
CA LEU A 254 -15.23 0.96 -20.60
C LEU A 254 -13.93 0.54 -19.90
N ILE A 255 -13.68 1.08 -18.70
CA ILE A 255 -12.53 0.68 -17.86
C ILE A 255 -12.63 -0.82 -17.54
N ARG A 256 -13.83 -1.30 -17.19
CA ARG A 256 -14.10 -2.72 -16.93
C ARG A 256 -13.79 -3.60 -18.14
N ILE A 257 -14.23 -3.23 -19.34
CA ILE A 257 -13.91 -3.96 -20.58
C ILE A 257 -12.40 -4.07 -20.76
N GLU A 258 -11.66 -2.98 -20.56
CA GLU A 258 -10.20 -3.00 -20.63
C GLU A 258 -9.57 -3.92 -19.59
N MET A 259 -10.05 -3.90 -18.33
CA MET A 259 -9.54 -4.81 -17.30
C MET A 259 -9.84 -6.28 -17.62
N LEU A 260 -11.02 -6.58 -18.18
CA LEU A 260 -11.37 -7.94 -18.62
C LEU A 260 -10.48 -8.43 -19.77
N ASN A 261 -10.16 -7.55 -20.73
CA ASN A 261 -9.21 -7.84 -21.81
C ASN A 261 -7.77 -8.08 -21.30
N LEU A 262 -7.42 -7.52 -20.15
CA LEU A 262 -6.16 -7.83 -19.43
C LEU A 262 -6.23 -9.15 -18.61
N GLY A 263 -7.34 -9.89 -18.71
CA GLY A 263 -7.56 -11.17 -18.04
C GLY A 263 -7.91 -11.06 -16.56
N LEU A 264 -8.44 -9.91 -16.11
CA LEU A 264 -8.72 -9.67 -14.69
C LEU A 264 -10.14 -10.12 -14.31
N GLU A 265 -10.27 -10.86 -13.20
CA GLU A 265 -11.56 -11.14 -12.54
C GLU A 265 -11.87 -10.09 -11.46
N TYR A 266 -10.87 -9.73 -10.65
CA TYR A 266 -11.01 -8.78 -9.56
C TYR A 266 -9.98 -7.66 -9.68
N THR A 267 -10.44 -6.43 -9.49
CA THR A 267 -9.57 -5.26 -9.40
C THR A 267 -9.82 -4.47 -8.12
N TRP A 268 -8.85 -3.65 -7.73
CA TRP A 268 -9.02 -2.66 -6.69
C TRP A 268 -8.84 -1.27 -7.29
N LEU A 269 -9.87 -0.45 -7.19
CA LEU A 269 -9.87 0.95 -7.64
C LEU A 269 -10.27 1.80 -6.45
N ASP A 270 -9.40 2.69 -6.00
CA ASP A 270 -9.57 3.52 -4.80
C ASP A 270 -10.92 4.27 -4.78
N VAL A 271 -11.29 4.91 -5.89
CA VAL A 271 -12.54 5.67 -6.00
C VAL A 271 -13.81 4.81 -5.89
N LEU A 272 -13.71 3.51 -6.17
CA LEU A 272 -14.79 2.54 -6.04
C LEU A 272 -14.76 1.73 -4.73
N CYS A 273 -13.57 1.40 -4.24
CA CYS A 273 -13.38 0.44 -3.15
C CYS A 273 -13.25 1.12 -1.78
N LEU A 274 -12.81 2.38 -1.75
CA LEU A 274 -12.82 3.23 -0.55
C LEU A 274 -14.05 4.13 -0.56
N ARG A 275 -14.67 4.27 0.62
CA ARG A 275 -15.78 5.20 0.81
C ARG A 275 -15.33 6.63 0.49
N GLN A 276 -15.99 7.28 -0.47
CA GLN A 276 -15.71 8.66 -0.88
C GLN A 276 -16.62 9.66 -0.16
N ARG A 277 -16.26 10.95 -0.24
CA ARG A 277 -17.03 12.04 0.37
C ARG A 277 -18.41 12.20 -0.28
N GLY A 278 -19.41 12.54 0.53
CA GLY A 278 -20.73 12.96 0.06
C GLY A 278 -21.70 11.80 -0.23
N GLY A 279 -21.36 10.59 0.26
CA GLY A 279 -22.19 9.40 0.14
C GLY A 279 -23.12 9.15 1.32
N LEU A 280 -23.89 8.08 1.21
CA LEU A 280 -24.58 7.45 2.33
C LEU A 280 -23.55 7.02 3.37
N ARG A 281 -23.91 7.19 4.64
CA ARG A 281 -23.06 6.82 5.78
C ARG A 281 -21.67 7.49 5.77
N GLU A 282 -21.61 8.77 5.39
CA GLU A 282 -20.41 9.61 5.51
C GLU A 282 -19.79 9.56 6.92
N ASP A 283 -20.61 9.31 7.96
CA ASP A 283 -20.16 9.08 9.34
C ASP A 283 -19.14 7.94 9.48
N LEU A 284 -19.22 6.92 8.61
CA LEU A 284 -18.30 5.79 8.62
C LEU A 284 -16.99 6.05 7.90
N ARG A 285 -16.92 7.07 7.02
CA ARG A 285 -15.74 7.29 6.16
C ARG A 285 -14.48 7.52 7.00
N VAL A 286 -14.58 8.39 8.00
CA VAL A 286 -13.43 8.71 8.87
C VAL A 286 -12.96 7.47 9.64
N GLU A 287 -13.87 6.63 10.11
CA GLU A 287 -13.52 5.40 10.83
C GLU A 287 -12.93 4.32 9.90
N GLU A 288 -13.49 4.14 8.71
CA GLU A 288 -12.93 3.24 7.69
C GLU A 288 -11.52 3.70 7.27
N TRP A 289 -11.33 5.00 7.05
CA TRP A 289 -10.07 5.57 6.56
C TRP A 289 -8.91 5.47 7.56
N LYS A 290 -9.18 5.45 8.87
CA LYS A 290 -8.12 5.24 9.89
C LYS A 290 -7.31 3.97 9.65
N LEU A 291 -7.96 2.92 9.13
CA LEU A 291 -7.34 1.64 8.80
C LEU A 291 -7.07 1.54 7.30
N ASP A 292 -8.09 1.75 6.47
CA ASP A 292 -8.06 1.33 5.07
C ASP A 292 -7.12 2.21 4.21
N VAL A 293 -6.99 3.51 4.50
CA VAL A 293 -6.10 4.44 3.76
C VAL A 293 -4.62 4.15 4.03
N PRO A 294 -4.15 4.00 5.29
CA PRO A 294 -2.78 3.58 5.56
C PRO A 294 -2.41 2.24 4.93
N THR A 295 -3.36 1.30 4.81
CA THR A 295 -3.08 -0.06 4.34
C THR A 295 -3.20 -0.23 2.83
N ILE A 296 -3.51 0.81 2.05
CA ILE A 296 -3.66 0.66 0.57
C ILE A 296 -2.40 0.10 -0.08
N GLY A 297 -1.22 0.42 0.46
CA GLY A 297 0.05 -0.09 -0.07
C GLY A 297 0.13 -1.61 -0.06
N ALA A 298 -0.59 -2.32 0.83
CA ALA A 298 -0.65 -3.79 0.83
C ALA A 298 -1.35 -4.35 -0.42
N VAL A 299 -2.22 -3.56 -1.04
CA VAL A 299 -2.91 -3.90 -2.29
C VAL A 299 -1.96 -3.77 -3.49
N TYR A 300 -1.08 -2.76 -3.50
CA TYR A 300 -0.13 -2.52 -4.59
C TYR A 300 1.17 -3.32 -4.45
N HIS A 301 1.63 -3.52 -3.23
CA HIS A 301 2.91 -4.16 -2.95
C HIS A 301 2.97 -5.58 -3.53
N GLN A 302 4.00 -5.84 -4.34
CA GLN A 302 4.24 -7.12 -5.02
C GLN A 302 3.13 -7.58 -5.99
N ASN A 303 2.25 -6.68 -6.45
CA ASN A 303 1.24 -6.98 -7.46
C ASN A 303 1.57 -6.35 -8.81
N ARG A 304 0.86 -6.80 -9.86
CA ARG A 304 0.83 -6.16 -11.17
C ARG A 304 -0.15 -4.99 -11.12
N VAL A 305 0.34 -3.78 -11.38
CA VAL A 305 -0.47 -2.55 -11.28
C VAL A 305 -0.83 -2.04 -12.66
N VAL A 306 -2.12 -1.81 -12.89
CA VAL A 306 -2.60 -1.20 -14.12
C VAL A 306 -2.58 0.32 -13.96
N CYS A 307 -1.85 1.03 -14.82
CA CYS A 307 -1.54 2.44 -14.65
C CYS A 307 -2.15 3.31 -15.75
N TYR A 308 -3.13 4.17 -15.41
CA TYR A 308 -3.62 5.21 -16.30
C TYR A 308 -2.85 6.52 -16.10
N LEU A 309 -1.81 6.76 -16.90
CA LEU A 309 -0.90 7.91 -16.69
C LEU A 309 -1.53 9.27 -17.05
N SER A 310 -2.49 9.31 -17.98
CA SER A 310 -3.18 10.54 -18.42
C SER A 310 -4.54 10.78 -17.73
N GLY A 311 -4.91 9.92 -16.79
CA GLY A 311 -6.16 9.98 -16.04
C GLY A 311 -7.02 8.74 -16.24
N LEU A 312 -7.74 8.34 -15.19
CA LEU A 312 -8.53 7.10 -15.15
C LEU A 312 -9.46 6.97 -16.37
N GLY A 313 -9.33 5.86 -17.12
CA GLY A 313 -10.14 5.56 -18.29
C GLY A 313 -9.88 6.41 -19.52
N LYS A 314 -8.89 7.32 -19.50
CA LYS A 314 -8.51 8.11 -20.67
C LYS A 314 -7.46 7.39 -21.52
N PRO A 315 -7.43 7.66 -22.84
CA PRO A 315 -6.30 7.30 -23.67
C PRO A 315 -5.00 7.91 -23.12
N LEU A 316 -3.89 7.17 -23.23
CA LEU A 316 -2.56 7.65 -22.96
C LEU A 316 -2.20 8.70 -24.02
N SER A 317 -1.99 9.93 -23.57
CA SER A 317 -1.59 11.04 -24.43
C SER A 317 -0.58 11.92 -23.69
N LEU A 318 0.42 12.41 -24.42
CA LEU A 318 1.39 13.38 -23.92
C LEU A 318 1.05 14.77 -24.46
N LYS A 319 1.03 15.77 -23.58
CA LYS A 319 0.88 17.18 -23.95
C LYS A 319 2.01 18.00 -23.36
N GLU A 320 2.33 19.09 -24.02
CA GLU A 320 3.27 20.07 -23.48
C GLU A 320 2.78 20.57 -22.12
N GLY A 321 3.67 20.57 -21.13
CA GLY A 321 3.34 20.93 -19.75
C GLY A 321 2.89 19.78 -18.85
N ASP A 322 2.56 18.59 -19.39
CA ASP A 322 2.12 17.45 -18.55
C ASP A 322 3.16 17.10 -17.48
N PHE A 323 4.44 17.05 -17.84
CA PHE A 323 5.54 16.74 -16.91
C PHE A 323 5.68 17.73 -15.75
N ASN A 324 5.20 18.96 -15.93
CA ASN A 324 5.19 20.00 -14.92
C ASN A 324 3.84 20.10 -14.19
N SER A 325 2.81 19.40 -14.67
CA SER A 325 1.48 19.41 -14.06
C SER A 325 1.48 18.68 -12.72
N ASP A 326 0.89 19.31 -11.70
CA ASP A 326 0.68 18.71 -10.38
C ASP A 326 -0.24 17.47 -10.44
N ARG A 327 -0.90 17.25 -11.58
CA ARG A 327 -1.80 16.12 -11.85
C ARG A 327 -1.12 14.95 -12.54
N TRP A 328 0.10 15.14 -13.03
CA TRP A 328 0.88 14.07 -13.68
C TRP A 328 1.09 12.90 -12.73
N TRP A 329 0.96 11.68 -13.25
CA TRP A 329 1.06 10.46 -12.44
C TRP A 329 2.36 10.42 -11.63
N PHE A 330 3.51 10.73 -12.25
CA PHE A 330 4.82 10.74 -11.59
C PHE A 330 5.03 11.92 -10.62
N ARG A 331 4.05 12.81 -10.45
CA ARG A 331 4.09 13.89 -9.46
C ARG A 331 3.17 13.64 -8.27
N ARG A 332 2.36 12.58 -8.27
CA ARG A 332 1.48 12.28 -7.12
C ARG A 332 2.25 11.63 -5.96
N ALA A 333 1.86 11.96 -4.73
CA ALA A 333 2.47 11.40 -3.53
C ALA A 333 2.18 9.90 -3.39
N TRP A 334 0.91 9.52 -3.53
CA TRP A 334 0.48 8.12 -3.37
C TRP A 334 1.13 7.17 -4.37
N THR A 335 1.45 7.64 -5.59
CA THR A 335 2.10 6.81 -6.62
C THR A 335 3.53 6.39 -6.26
N VAL A 336 4.11 6.88 -5.15
CA VAL A 336 5.38 6.34 -4.61
C VAL A 336 5.21 4.92 -4.09
N GLN A 337 4.02 4.55 -3.61
CA GLN A 337 3.71 3.18 -3.16
C GLN A 337 2.78 2.41 -4.12
N GLU A 338 2.18 3.07 -5.11
CA GLU A 338 1.30 2.43 -6.12
C GLU A 338 2.07 1.93 -7.37
N VAL A 339 3.35 1.55 -7.22
CA VAL A 339 4.21 1.17 -8.35
C VAL A 339 4.16 -0.31 -8.73
N GLY A 340 3.81 -1.19 -7.79
CA GLY A 340 3.79 -2.64 -8.04
C GLY A 340 5.16 -3.29 -8.18
N TRP A 341 5.14 -4.60 -8.41
CA TRP A 341 6.30 -5.35 -8.94
C TRP A 341 6.36 -5.27 -10.47
N GLU A 342 5.19 -5.27 -11.10
CA GLU A 342 5.02 -5.16 -12.54
C GLU A 342 4.01 -4.06 -12.84
N ARG A 343 4.13 -3.39 -13.98
CA ARG A 343 3.18 -2.37 -14.43
C ARG A 343 2.69 -2.66 -15.82
N VAL A 344 1.39 -2.48 -16.02
CA VAL A 344 0.75 -2.45 -17.33
C VAL A 344 0.22 -1.04 -17.54
N ILE A 345 0.65 -0.37 -18.61
CA ILE A 345 0.12 0.96 -18.91
C ILE A 345 -1.22 0.80 -19.64
N ALA A 346 -2.25 1.44 -19.09
CA ALA A 346 -3.62 1.41 -19.62
C ALA A 346 -3.93 2.65 -20.45
N GLY A 347 -5.03 2.58 -21.20
CA GLY A 347 -5.41 3.60 -22.16
C GLY A 347 -4.53 3.58 -23.41
N ASP A 348 -3.84 2.48 -23.70
CA ASP A 348 -2.94 2.36 -24.83
C ASP A 348 -3.67 2.47 -26.17
N THR A 349 -3.02 3.09 -27.15
CA THR A 349 -3.57 3.32 -28.49
C THR A 349 -2.51 2.99 -29.53
N PRO A 350 -2.85 2.47 -30.72
CA PRO A 350 -1.87 2.01 -31.71
C PRO A 350 -0.82 3.06 -32.12
N ASP A 351 -1.22 4.34 -32.16
CA ASP A 351 -0.33 5.48 -32.47
C ASP A 351 0.16 6.20 -31.21
N GLY A 352 0.11 5.51 -30.06
CA GLY A 352 0.37 6.06 -28.74
C GLY A 352 1.86 6.10 -28.37
N PRO A 353 2.20 6.77 -27.25
CA PRO A 353 3.58 6.98 -26.83
C PRO A 353 4.40 5.70 -26.56
N LEU A 354 3.72 4.58 -26.27
CA LEU A 354 4.35 3.30 -25.97
C LEU A 354 4.92 2.61 -27.22
N HIS A 355 4.40 2.95 -28.40
CA HIS A 355 4.81 2.32 -29.66
C HIS A 355 5.84 3.15 -30.43
N ALA A 356 6.28 4.29 -29.89
CA ALA A 356 7.35 5.07 -30.49
C ALA A 356 8.67 4.29 -30.45
N GLU A 357 9.46 4.37 -31.53
CA GLU A 357 10.80 3.78 -31.59
C GLU A 357 11.88 4.82 -31.27
N PRO A 358 12.93 4.45 -30.52
CA PRO A 358 14.05 5.35 -30.27
C PRO A 358 14.86 5.59 -31.55
N ILE A 359 15.38 6.80 -31.71
CA ILE A 359 16.19 7.20 -32.88
C ILE A 359 17.68 6.83 -32.72
N ASP A 360 18.11 6.48 -31.50
CA ASP A 360 19.48 6.09 -31.19
C ASP A 360 19.56 5.06 -30.04
N GLU A 361 20.75 4.50 -29.83
CA GLU A 361 21.03 3.56 -28.74
C GLU A 361 20.98 4.22 -27.34
N ALA A 362 21.00 5.56 -27.26
CA ALA A 362 20.89 6.29 -26.01
C ALA A 362 19.43 6.40 -25.53
N GLY A 363 18.47 5.91 -26.32
CA GLY A 363 17.04 5.95 -25.99
C GLY A 363 16.43 7.34 -26.17
N ASN A 364 17.00 8.16 -27.06
CA ASN A 364 16.36 9.40 -27.47
C ASN A 364 15.28 9.13 -28.52
N TYR A 365 14.32 10.04 -28.61
CA TYR A 365 13.19 9.99 -29.55
C TYR A 365 13.15 11.29 -30.35
N GLU A 366 12.47 11.26 -31.50
CA GLU A 366 12.30 12.44 -32.36
C GLU A 366 11.74 13.64 -31.60
N GLU A 367 10.75 13.39 -30.73
CA GLU A 367 10.24 14.41 -29.82
C GLU A 367 10.87 14.28 -28.42
N ASP A 368 11.38 15.39 -27.89
CA ASP A 368 11.94 15.46 -26.52
C ASP A 368 10.93 15.02 -25.44
N ILE A 369 9.63 15.22 -25.70
CA ILE A 369 8.55 14.80 -24.80
C ILE A 369 8.50 13.28 -24.62
N LEU A 370 8.75 12.51 -25.69
CA LEU A 370 8.80 11.05 -25.68
C LEU A 370 10.06 10.56 -24.96
N THR A 371 11.19 11.22 -25.20
CA THR A 371 12.44 10.93 -24.49
C THR A 371 12.26 11.11 -22.97
N LYS A 372 11.61 12.19 -22.54
CA LYS A 372 11.28 12.44 -21.13
C LYS A 372 10.32 11.39 -20.57
N PHE A 373 9.29 11.02 -21.34
CA PHE A 373 8.31 10.00 -20.96
C PHE A 373 8.97 8.64 -20.68
N HIS A 374 9.71 8.10 -21.65
CA HIS A 374 10.36 6.80 -21.54
C HIS A 374 11.42 6.77 -20.43
N ARG A 375 12.18 7.87 -20.26
CA ARG A 375 13.12 8.00 -19.14
C ARG A 375 12.41 7.97 -17.77
N GLN A 376 11.25 8.63 -17.63
CA GLN A 376 10.47 8.57 -16.39
C GLN A 376 9.93 7.16 -16.13
N LEU A 377 9.43 6.48 -17.15
CA LEU A 377 8.92 5.11 -17.05
C LEU A 377 10.01 4.15 -16.56
N MET A 378 11.19 4.19 -17.17
CA MET A 378 12.37 3.41 -16.75
C MET A 378 12.79 3.74 -15.31
N SER A 379 12.83 5.02 -14.94
CA SER A 379 13.24 5.42 -13.58
C SER A 379 12.31 4.88 -12.49
N ALA A 380 11.01 4.74 -12.81
CA ALA A 380 10.05 4.16 -11.88
C ALA A 380 10.20 2.64 -11.76
N GLU A 381 10.84 1.93 -12.69
CA GLU A 381 11.14 0.48 -12.55
C GLU A 381 12.17 0.24 -11.44
N THR A 382 12.99 1.26 -11.16
CA THR A 382 14.14 1.16 -10.26
C THR A 382 13.88 1.67 -8.85
N THR A 383 12.64 2.01 -8.47
CA THR A 383 12.34 2.49 -7.11
C THR A 383 12.59 1.38 -6.07
N SER A 384 13.82 1.39 -5.56
CA SER A 384 14.36 0.46 -4.58
C SER A 384 13.70 0.59 -3.21
N ASN A 385 13.64 -0.51 -2.46
CA ASN A 385 13.28 -0.58 -1.04
C ASN A 385 14.33 0.10 -0.14
N HIS A 386 14.62 1.37 -0.39
CA HIS A 386 15.63 2.13 0.34
C HIS A 386 15.07 3.45 0.84
N ILE A 387 15.49 3.84 2.04
CA ILE A 387 14.90 4.98 2.76
C ILE A 387 15.11 6.29 2.04
N TYR A 388 16.33 6.58 1.56
CA TYR A 388 16.58 7.85 0.88
C TYR A 388 16.07 7.87 -0.54
N GLY A 389 16.01 6.72 -1.23
CA GLY A 389 15.31 6.56 -2.49
C GLY A 389 13.83 6.93 -2.38
N ALA A 390 13.12 6.37 -1.38
CA ALA A 390 11.71 6.68 -1.14
C ALA A 390 11.50 8.14 -0.72
N LEU A 391 12.33 8.68 0.17
CA LEU A 391 12.26 10.08 0.60
C LEU A 391 12.54 11.05 -0.56
N SER A 392 13.56 10.77 -1.38
CA SER A 392 13.92 11.55 -2.56
C SER A 392 12.79 11.54 -3.60
N ALA A 393 12.19 10.37 -3.85
CA ALA A 393 11.03 10.27 -4.70
C ALA A 393 9.88 11.15 -4.19
N MET A 394 9.64 11.18 -2.87
CA MET A 394 8.60 11.96 -2.21
C MET A 394 8.85 13.49 -2.22
N GLN A 395 10.12 13.94 -2.22
CA GLN A 395 10.47 15.38 -2.25
C GLN A 395 9.79 16.12 -3.42
N ASN A 396 9.75 15.46 -4.59
CA ASN A 396 9.20 16.04 -5.82
C ASN A 396 7.71 15.77 -6.02
N ARG A 397 7.05 15.08 -5.07
CA ARG A 397 5.62 14.76 -5.17
C ARG A 397 4.73 15.84 -4.61
N ILE A 398 3.45 15.75 -4.97
CA ILE A 398 2.37 16.64 -4.58
C ILE A 398 1.22 15.79 -4.05
N SER A 399 0.52 16.32 -3.06
CA SER A 399 -0.64 15.69 -2.45
C SER A 399 -1.74 16.72 -2.23
N THR A 400 -2.99 16.27 -2.22
CA THR A 400 -4.13 17.11 -1.83
C THR A 400 -4.07 17.41 -0.34
N TYR A 401 -3.83 16.38 0.48
CA TYR A 401 -3.60 16.56 1.91
C TYR A 401 -2.11 16.41 2.20
N PRO A 402 -1.48 17.35 2.93
CA PRO A 402 -0.06 17.27 3.22
C PRO A 402 0.34 15.93 3.89
N VAL A 403 -0.50 15.41 4.80
CA VAL A 403 -0.25 14.15 5.53
C VAL A 403 -0.14 12.93 4.60
N ASP A 404 -0.73 12.97 3.41
CA ASP A 404 -0.63 11.88 2.42
C ASP A 404 0.81 11.60 2.01
N LYS A 405 1.69 12.62 2.02
CA LYS A 405 3.12 12.42 1.74
C LYS A 405 3.79 11.54 2.79
N VAL A 406 3.34 11.61 4.03
CA VAL A 406 3.88 10.77 5.10
C VAL A 406 3.23 9.38 5.02
N ALA A 407 1.91 9.31 4.87
CA ALA A 407 1.20 8.04 4.78
C ALA A 407 1.66 7.20 3.58
N GLY A 408 1.89 7.82 2.42
CA GLY A 408 2.38 7.17 1.21
C GLY A 408 3.81 6.63 1.27
N LEU A 409 4.54 6.85 2.38
CA LEU A 409 5.86 6.26 2.62
C LEU A 409 5.82 4.97 3.43
N ALA A 410 4.69 4.62 4.06
CA ALA A 410 4.63 3.51 5.02
C ALA A 410 5.11 2.18 4.42
N PHE A 411 4.61 1.81 3.24
CA PHE A 411 5.01 0.56 2.58
C PHE A 411 6.40 0.64 1.96
N SER A 412 6.82 1.79 1.44
CA SER A 412 8.17 1.97 0.88
C SER A 412 9.27 1.87 1.94
N LEU A 413 8.95 2.10 3.21
CA LEU A 413 9.89 2.04 4.34
C LEU A 413 9.79 0.73 5.16
N LEU A 414 9.08 -0.29 4.64
CA LEU A 414 8.89 -1.62 5.22
C LEU A 414 8.61 -1.60 6.73
N THR A 415 7.60 -0.84 7.15
CA THR A 415 7.22 -0.75 8.55
C THR A 415 6.51 -2.02 9.03
N LEU A 416 6.86 -2.53 10.22
CA LEU A 416 6.24 -3.74 10.81
C LEU A 416 4.81 -3.48 11.33
N SER A 417 4.51 -2.22 11.60
CA SER A 417 3.18 -1.67 11.89
C SER A 417 3.08 -0.30 11.22
N ILE A 418 1.89 0.25 11.06
CA ILE A 418 1.69 1.53 10.37
C ILE A 418 0.94 2.49 11.30
N PRO A 419 1.28 3.79 11.37
CA PRO A 419 0.44 4.74 12.11
C PRO A 419 -0.95 4.87 11.47
N ALA A 420 -1.98 5.01 12.31
CA ALA A 420 -3.33 5.30 11.83
C ALA A 420 -3.39 6.68 11.14
N TYR A 421 -4.29 6.81 10.17
CA TYR A 421 -4.44 8.05 9.39
C TYR A 421 -5.42 9.03 10.05
N TYR A 422 -4.99 10.28 10.17
CA TYR A 422 -5.83 11.39 10.61
C TYR A 422 -5.61 12.60 9.69
N GLU A 423 -6.65 13.02 8.96
CA GLU A 423 -6.57 14.15 8.00
C GLU A 423 -6.03 15.44 8.62
N SER A 424 -6.28 15.68 9.91
CA SER A 424 -5.90 16.90 10.63
C SER A 424 -4.54 16.82 11.35
N GLN A 425 -3.79 15.73 11.20
CA GLN A 425 -2.50 15.56 11.89
C GLN A 425 -1.43 16.49 11.32
N SER A 426 -0.56 17.02 12.18
CA SER A 426 0.60 17.77 11.70
C SER A 426 1.59 16.85 10.99
N LEU A 427 2.29 17.38 9.98
CA LEU A 427 3.28 16.62 9.22
C LEU A 427 4.41 16.05 10.10
N GLU A 428 4.85 16.81 11.09
CA GLU A 428 5.93 16.36 11.99
C GLU A 428 5.44 15.28 12.96
N ASP A 429 4.19 15.35 13.42
CA ASP A 429 3.61 14.29 14.26
C ASP A 429 3.39 13.00 13.46
N ALA A 430 2.88 13.12 12.23
CA ALA A 430 2.73 11.98 11.32
C ALA A 430 4.10 11.35 11.01
N TRP A 431 5.12 12.16 10.70
CA TRP A 431 6.48 11.69 10.44
C TRP A 431 7.10 11.02 11.67
N THR A 432 6.88 11.61 12.85
CA THR A 432 7.30 11.03 14.13
C THR A 432 6.64 9.67 14.37
N ALA A 433 5.32 9.57 14.13
CA ALA A 433 4.60 8.32 14.26
C ALA A 433 5.14 7.26 13.27
N LEU A 434 5.40 7.64 12.02
CA LEU A 434 5.96 6.73 11.02
C LEU A 434 7.36 6.23 11.41
N ILE A 435 8.27 7.11 11.85
CA ILE A 435 9.60 6.69 12.33
C ILE A 435 9.48 5.73 13.51
N ASN A 436 8.54 5.93 14.42
CA ASN A 436 8.37 5.07 15.58
C ASN A 436 7.99 3.63 15.21
N GLU A 437 7.29 3.43 14.09
CA GLU A 437 6.85 2.13 13.59
C GLU A 437 7.82 1.52 12.56
N MET A 438 8.80 2.31 12.12
CA MET A 438 9.82 1.91 11.16
C MET A 438 10.74 0.81 11.71
N HIS A 439 11.15 -0.13 10.85
CA HIS A 439 12.07 -1.20 11.22
C HIS A 439 13.36 -0.62 11.85
N PRO A 440 13.92 -1.22 12.93
CA PRO A 440 15.09 -0.69 13.63
C PRO A 440 16.30 -0.39 12.74
N ILE A 441 16.46 -1.14 11.64
CA ILE A 441 17.53 -0.94 10.65
C ILE A 441 17.37 0.41 9.93
N TYR A 442 16.17 0.77 9.47
CA TYR A 442 15.96 2.05 8.79
C TYR A 442 16.08 3.25 9.75
N ARG A 443 15.67 3.07 11.02
CA ARG A 443 15.97 4.06 12.08
C ARG A 443 17.47 4.22 12.27
N ALA A 444 18.23 3.13 12.28
CA ALA A 444 19.68 3.19 12.33
C ALA A 444 20.28 3.87 11.10
N GLN A 445 19.74 3.62 9.89
CA GLN A 445 20.16 4.33 8.68
C GLN A 445 20.01 5.85 8.85
N LEU A 446 18.85 6.35 9.30
CA LEU A 446 18.68 7.78 9.61
C LEU A 446 19.71 8.28 10.63
N PHE A 447 19.97 7.49 11.68
CA PHE A 447 20.88 7.88 12.74
C PHE A 447 22.34 7.97 12.28
N PHE A 448 22.83 6.98 11.55
CA PHE A 448 24.24 6.84 11.16
C PHE A 448 24.61 7.56 9.87
N THR A 449 23.64 7.94 9.02
CA THR A 449 23.93 8.48 7.69
C THR A 449 23.36 9.86 7.41
N TYR A 450 22.29 10.28 8.12
CA TYR A 450 21.77 11.64 7.93
C TYR A 450 22.73 12.66 8.59
N PRO A 451 23.18 13.72 7.90
CA PRO A 451 24.30 14.52 8.38
C PRO A 451 23.96 15.53 9.48
N GLU A 452 22.78 16.15 9.41
CA GLU A 452 22.39 17.18 10.37
C GLU A 452 21.72 16.55 11.60
N PRO A 453 21.83 17.16 12.79
CA PRO A 453 21.00 16.78 13.91
C PRO A 453 19.54 17.22 13.67
N GLY A 454 18.60 16.53 14.28
CA GLY A 454 17.18 16.88 14.23
C GLY A 454 16.92 18.29 14.76
N THR A 455 16.07 19.06 14.09
CA THR A 455 15.68 20.40 14.59
C THR A 455 14.60 20.34 15.68
N ALA A 456 13.82 19.25 15.74
CA ALA A 456 12.80 19.02 16.77
C ALA A 456 13.39 18.50 18.10
N HIS A 457 12.55 17.93 18.96
CA HIS A 457 12.92 17.44 20.29
C HIS A 457 13.90 16.25 20.24
N LYS A 458 13.71 15.30 19.31
CA LYS A 458 14.69 14.22 19.06
C LYS A 458 15.78 14.73 18.14
N LYS A 459 17.02 14.78 18.63
CA LYS A 459 18.18 15.27 17.86
C LYS A 459 18.83 14.19 17.02
N TRP A 460 18.57 12.93 17.32
CA TRP A 460 19.19 11.80 16.64
C TRP A 460 18.66 11.54 15.22
N ARG A 461 17.42 11.97 14.91
CA ARG A 461 16.74 11.75 13.63
C ARG A 461 16.38 13.08 12.96
N PRO A 462 16.25 13.12 11.62
CA PRO A 462 15.78 14.32 10.94
C PRO A 462 14.28 14.56 11.16
N THR A 463 13.90 15.84 11.07
CA THR A 463 12.51 16.28 10.98
C THR A 463 11.94 16.08 9.58
N TRP A 464 10.62 16.14 9.45
CA TRP A 464 9.94 16.09 8.15
C TRP A 464 10.46 17.19 7.22
N LYS A 465 10.57 18.42 7.74
CA LYS A 465 11.09 19.56 6.98
C LYS A 465 12.52 19.31 6.47
N GLN A 466 13.38 18.72 7.30
CA GLN A 466 14.75 18.38 6.92
C GLN A 466 14.81 17.37 5.79
N VAL A 467 14.07 16.25 5.87
CA VAL A 467 14.06 15.25 4.80
C VAL A 467 13.40 15.73 3.52
N MET A 468 12.51 16.73 3.58
CA MET A 468 11.84 17.26 2.38
C MET A 468 12.57 18.41 1.68
N THR A 469 13.51 19.10 2.35
CA THR A 469 14.12 20.33 1.80
C THR A 469 15.64 20.23 1.60
N LYS A 470 16.28 19.22 2.18
CA LYS A 470 17.73 19.04 2.13
C LYS A 470 18.11 17.93 1.15
N SER A 471 19.32 17.99 0.62
CA SER A 471 19.92 16.89 -0.11
C SER A 471 20.01 15.65 0.79
N LEU A 472 19.50 14.53 0.29
CA LEU A 472 19.50 13.27 1.03
C LEU A 472 20.80 12.48 0.76
N PRO A 473 21.30 11.73 1.75
CA PRO A 473 22.39 10.78 1.52
C PRO A 473 22.03 9.75 0.45
N LYS A 474 23.05 9.15 -0.17
CA LYS A 474 22.86 7.98 -1.03
C LYS A 474 22.70 6.74 -0.17
N ASP A 475 21.72 5.91 -0.49
CA ASP A 475 21.57 4.60 0.14
C ASP A 475 22.80 3.74 -0.14
N ARG A 476 23.34 3.12 0.91
CA ARG A 476 24.49 2.20 0.82
C ARG A 476 24.18 0.95 1.63
N ALA A 477 24.23 -0.19 0.98
CA ALA A 477 23.98 -1.50 1.58
C ALA A 477 25.21 -2.03 2.35
N GLY A 478 25.01 -3.09 3.13
CA GLY A 478 26.10 -3.94 3.62
C GLY A 478 26.61 -3.67 5.04
N TRP A 479 25.90 -2.89 5.86
CA TRP A 479 26.25 -2.64 7.25
C TRP A 479 25.02 -2.79 8.16
N HIS A 480 25.25 -3.19 9.41
CA HIS A 480 24.20 -3.49 10.38
C HIS A 480 24.36 -2.62 11.62
N ALA A 481 23.29 -1.91 11.94
CA ALA A 481 23.08 -1.31 13.23
C ALA A 481 21.58 -1.25 13.53
N TYR A 482 21.24 -1.15 14.80
CA TYR A 482 19.85 -1.14 15.25
C TYR A 482 19.61 0.05 16.17
N VAL A 483 18.59 0.85 15.84
CA VAL A 483 18.04 1.84 16.76
C VAL A 483 16.71 1.31 17.24
N GLU A 484 16.69 0.89 18.50
CA GLU A 484 15.55 0.27 19.16
C GLU A 484 14.68 1.29 19.87
N ARG A 485 13.40 0.96 20.00
CA ARG A 485 12.42 1.79 20.71
C ARG A 485 11.93 1.07 21.95
N GLY A 486 11.97 1.78 23.08
CA GLY A 486 11.28 1.42 24.32
C GLY A 486 10.74 2.69 24.96
N ASN A 487 10.91 2.84 26.28
CA ASN A 487 10.61 4.12 26.96
C ASN A 487 11.45 5.29 26.43
N ASN A 488 12.64 4.99 25.93
CA ASN A 488 13.48 5.91 25.16
C ASN A 488 13.99 5.19 23.90
N ASP A 489 14.44 5.98 22.92
CA ASP A 489 15.15 5.46 21.77
C ASP A 489 16.59 5.13 22.20
N TRP A 490 17.13 4.00 21.77
CA TRP A 490 18.48 3.60 22.15
C TRP A 490 19.17 2.82 21.05
N CYS A 491 20.49 2.82 21.11
CA CYS A 491 21.38 2.12 20.19
C CYS A 491 22.42 1.37 21.04
N GLU A 492 22.73 0.13 20.70
CA GLU A 492 23.74 -0.68 21.39
C GLU A 492 24.84 -1.10 20.43
N GLU A 493 25.79 -0.19 20.25
CA GLU A 493 26.87 -0.37 19.30
C GLU A 493 28.22 -0.04 19.95
N LEU A 494 29.27 -0.17 19.17
CA LEU A 494 30.63 0.22 19.58
C LEU A 494 30.69 1.73 19.81
N HIS A 495 31.31 2.14 20.91
CA HIS A 495 31.51 3.55 21.23
C HIS A 495 32.93 3.86 21.67
N ILE A 496 33.36 5.08 21.36
CA ILE A 496 34.58 5.71 21.87
C ILE A 496 34.14 6.92 22.69
N GLU A 497 34.48 6.96 23.97
CA GLU A 497 34.03 8.04 24.86
C GLU A 497 34.67 9.40 24.52
N ARG A 498 35.93 9.39 24.09
CA ARG A 498 36.69 10.60 23.75
C ARG A 498 37.48 10.38 22.47
N GLY A 499 37.02 10.98 21.38
CA GLY A 499 37.75 11.09 20.12
C GLY A 499 37.80 12.53 19.65
N PHE A 500 39.00 13.06 19.42
CA PHE A 500 39.19 14.41 18.90
C PHE A 500 39.07 14.39 17.37
N VAL A 501 38.10 15.14 16.85
CA VAL A 501 37.83 15.23 15.41
C VAL A 501 38.34 16.57 14.92
N ARG A 502 39.16 16.60 13.87
CA ARG A 502 39.69 17.82 13.25
C ARG A 502 39.61 17.81 11.73
N ALA A 503 39.84 18.98 11.13
CA ALA A 503 39.81 19.21 9.67
C ALA A 503 38.44 18.97 8.98
N LEU A 504 37.33 18.97 9.74
CA LEU A 504 35.95 18.90 9.22
C LEU A 504 35.08 20.11 9.61
N ALA A 505 35.67 21.17 10.17
CA ALA A 505 34.95 22.31 10.72
C ALA A 505 34.37 23.27 9.66
N VAL A 506 34.99 23.33 8.46
CA VAL A 506 34.55 24.19 7.36
C VAL A 506 33.82 23.35 6.31
N GLY A 507 32.74 23.91 5.74
CA GLY A 507 32.05 23.32 4.59
C GLY A 507 32.99 23.26 3.38
N GLY A 508 32.94 22.17 2.63
CA GLY A 508 33.77 21.96 1.43
C GLY A 508 33.02 22.37 0.17
N VAL A 509 33.59 21.98 -0.98
CA VAL A 509 32.93 22.16 -2.28
C VAL A 509 31.77 21.17 -2.40
N ALA A 510 30.60 21.65 -2.85
CA ALA A 510 29.44 20.79 -3.07
C ALA A 510 29.80 19.63 -4.03
N GLY A 511 29.42 18.40 -3.66
CA GLY A 511 29.71 17.19 -4.44
C GLY A 511 31.08 16.55 -4.15
N MET A 512 31.95 17.19 -3.35
CA MET A 512 33.24 16.64 -2.95
C MET A 512 33.20 16.15 -1.50
N ASP A 513 33.78 14.98 -1.26
CA ASP A 513 33.95 14.44 0.08
C ASP A 513 35.00 15.27 0.84
N ARG A 514 34.79 15.44 2.15
CA ARG A 514 35.73 16.15 3.02
C ARG A 514 36.55 15.15 3.83
N CYS A 515 37.87 15.29 3.78
CA CYS A 515 38.79 14.48 4.55
C CYS A 515 39.10 15.16 5.88
N GLY A 516 39.09 14.39 6.95
CA GLY A 516 39.49 14.83 8.28
C GLY A 516 40.27 13.77 9.01
N GLU A 517 40.51 14.02 10.28
CA GLU A 517 41.28 13.11 11.14
C GLU A 517 40.55 12.88 12.47
N LEU A 518 40.48 11.61 12.86
CA LEU A 518 40.08 11.17 14.18
C LEU A 518 41.33 10.83 14.98
N VAL A 519 41.53 11.55 16.07
CA VAL A 519 42.63 11.34 17.02
C VAL A 519 42.07 10.71 18.31
N VAL A 520 42.61 9.57 18.70
CA VAL A 520 42.21 8.82 19.90
C VAL A 520 43.44 8.38 20.70
N GLU A 521 43.29 8.32 22.01
CA GLU A 521 44.33 7.82 22.91
C GLU A 521 44.12 6.32 23.16
N GLY A 522 45.16 5.53 22.91
CA GLY A 522 45.22 4.09 23.15
C GLY A 522 45.17 3.75 24.64
N THR A 523 44.90 2.49 24.98
CA THR A 523 44.97 2.02 26.38
C THR A 523 46.39 2.07 26.95
N ASP A 524 47.39 2.16 26.08
CA ASP A 524 48.82 2.35 26.38
C ASP A 524 49.20 3.84 26.54
N GLY A 525 48.24 4.77 26.41
CA GLY A 525 48.47 6.22 26.44
C GLY A 525 49.04 6.80 25.14
N MET A 526 49.21 5.98 24.09
CA MET A 526 49.72 6.45 22.80
C MET A 526 48.61 7.10 21.98
N VAL A 527 48.93 8.22 21.34
CA VAL A 527 47.98 8.93 20.48
C VAL A 527 48.00 8.32 19.08
N HIS A 528 46.82 7.96 18.58
CA HIS A 528 46.63 7.38 17.26
C HIS A 528 45.70 8.24 16.41
N SER A 529 46.07 8.40 15.14
CA SER A 529 45.35 9.20 14.15
C SER A 529 44.80 8.35 13.02
N PHE A 530 43.52 8.55 12.67
CA PHE A 530 42.81 7.82 11.62
C PHE A 530 42.19 8.77 10.61
N ASN A 531 42.24 8.41 9.33
CA ASN A 531 41.62 9.18 8.27
C ASN A 531 40.10 8.95 8.29
N ILE A 532 39.35 10.03 8.22
CA ILE A 532 37.89 10.02 8.21
C ILE A 532 37.34 10.85 7.06
N LEU A 533 36.14 10.48 6.61
CA LEU A 533 35.51 11.05 5.44
C LEU A 533 34.08 11.50 5.74
N ALA A 534 33.74 12.75 5.42
CA ALA A 534 32.37 13.26 5.44
C ALA A 534 31.90 13.55 4.02
N SER A 535 30.95 12.75 3.53
CA SER A 535 30.32 12.92 2.21
C SER A 535 29.18 13.94 2.18
N HIS A 536 29.24 14.91 3.10
CA HIS A 536 28.27 15.98 3.28
C HIS A 536 28.96 17.28 3.68
N GLN A 537 28.26 18.39 3.47
CA GLN A 537 28.79 19.74 3.71
C GLN A 537 28.44 20.31 5.09
N PHE A 538 27.64 19.60 5.90
CA PHE A 538 27.35 20.01 7.27
C PHE A 538 28.64 20.01 8.13
N PRO A 539 29.01 21.12 8.77
CA PRO A 539 30.28 21.24 9.47
C PRO A 539 30.33 20.38 10.74
N ILE A 540 31.52 19.86 11.04
CA ILE A 540 31.82 19.15 12.29
C ILE A 540 32.93 19.95 12.97
N PRO A 541 32.59 20.81 13.95
CA PRO A 541 33.57 21.66 14.63
C PRO A 541 34.71 20.83 15.23
N GLU A 542 35.90 21.40 15.30
CA GLU A 542 37.03 20.72 15.94
C GLU A 542 36.79 20.65 17.44
N ASP A 543 36.63 19.43 17.96
CA ASP A 543 36.31 19.20 19.37
C ASP A 543 36.54 17.73 19.73
N THR A 544 36.50 17.43 21.02
CA THR A 544 36.43 16.05 21.53
C THR A 544 34.99 15.62 21.63
N TYR A 545 34.66 14.52 20.95
CA TYR A 545 33.32 13.97 20.90
C TYR A 545 33.25 12.56 21.47
N THR A 546 32.04 12.18 21.85
CA THR A 546 31.67 10.78 22.00
C THR A 546 31.26 10.26 20.62
N LEU A 547 31.76 9.10 20.25
CA LEU A 547 31.55 8.51 18.92
C LEU A 547 30.81 7.19 19.06
N LEU A 548 29.78 6.97 18.25
CA LEU A 548 29.10 5.67 18.11
C LEU A 548 29.33 5.14 16.70
N SER A 549 29.73 3.87 16.55
CA SER A 549 29.98 3.28 15.23
C SER A 549 28.91 2.29 14.83
N SER A 550 28.68 2.11 13.53
CA SER A 550 28.01 0.91 13.02
C SER A 550 28.91 -0.30 13.27
N ASN A 551 28.34 -1.51 13.36
CA ASN A 551 29.14 -2.72 13.41
C ASN A 551 29.88 -2.90 12.06
N PRO A 552 31.22 -2.93 12.04
CA PRO A 552 31.96 -3.11 10.81
C PRO A 552 31.96 -4.57 10.33
N VAL A 553 31.45 -5.52 11.12
CA VAL A 553 31.43 -6.95 10.79
C VAL A 553 30.09 -7.32 10.18
N SER A 554 30.13 -7.84 8.95
CA SER A 554 28.94 -8.39 8.26
C SER A 554 28.56 -9.77 8.78
N TRP A 555 27.41 -10.30 8.33
CA TRP A 555 26.86 -11.57 8.81
C TRP A 555 27.75 -12.78 8.54
N ASN A 556 28.66 -12.69 7.56
CA ASN A 556 29.63 -13.75 7.27
C ASN A 556 30.94 -13.61 8.08
N GLY A 557 30.97 -12.72 9.09
CA GLY A 557 32.13 -12.50 9.95
C GLY A 557 33.24 -11.64 9.34
N LYS A 558 33.08 -11.12 8.10
CA LYS A 558 34.08 -10.25 7.46
C LYS A 558 33.87 -8.79 7.82
N ILE A 559 34.99 -8.07 8.01
CA ILE A 559 34.99 -6.62 8.17
C ILE A 559 34.69 -5.98 6.80
N CYS A 560 33.65 -5.15 6.76
CA CYS A 560 33.18 -4.44 5.58
C CYS A 560 33.50 -2.94 5.68
N SER A 561 33.68 -2.32 4.52
CA SER A 561 33.81 -0.89 4.33
C SER A 561 32.62 -0.38 3.52
N PRO A 562 32.09 0.82 3.79
CA PRO A 562 32.53 1.77 4.82
C PRO A 562 31.98 1.46 6.22
N GLN A 563 32.72 1.84 7.27
CA GLN A 563 32.22 1.90 8.65
C GLN A 563 31.65 3.30 8.92
N TYR A 564 30.43 3.38 9.45
CA TYR A 564 29.75 4.63 9.76
C TYR A 564 29.94 5.02 11.22
N TRP A 565 30.06 6.32 11.47
CA TRP A 565 30.27 6.87 12.79
C TRP A 565 29.35 8.07 13.01
N VAL A 566 28.71 8.12 14.18
CA VAL A 566 27.95 9.27 14.65
C VAL A 566 28.79 10.04 15.65
N VAL A 567 28.99 11.31 15.36
CA VAL A 567 29.61 12.29 16.25
C VAL A 567 28.55 12.86 17.16
N GLY A 568 28.78 12.84 18.47
CA GLY A 568 27.84 13.41 19.42
C GLY A 568 28.44 13.79 20.76
N ARG A 569 27.59 14.35 21.60
CA ARG A 569 27.93 14.77 22.96
C ARG A 569 27.21 13.88 23.96
N ARG A 570 27.95 13.39 24.95
CA ARG A 570 27.37 12.69 26.10
C ARG A 570 26.72 13.70 27.03
N LEU A 571 25.43 13.51 27.28
CA LEU A 571 24.64 14.25 28.24
C LEU A 571 24.46 13.42 29.52
N PRO A 572 24.03 14.03 30.65
CA PRO A 572 23.72 13.29 31.87
C PRO A 572 22.78 12.11 31.63
N ARG A 573 22.86 11.08 32.49
CA ARG A 573 22.07 9.84 32.41
C ARG A 573 22.29 9.03 31.12
N LYS A 574 23.53 8.99 30.63
CA LYS A 574 23.94 8.22 29.42
C LYS A 574 23.21 8.63 28.14
N ARG A 575 22.65 9.84 28.09
CA ARG A 575 22.02 10.36 26.86
C ARG A 575 23.08 10.77 25.85
N PHE A 576 22.81 10.54 24.58
CA PHE A 576 23.69 10.86 23.48
C PHE A 576 22.97 11.83 22.54
N GLN A 577 23.51 13.03 22.42
CA GLN A 577 23.01 14.03 21.48
C GLN A 577 23.88 14.04 20.23
N LYS A 578 23.27 13.69 19.09
CA LYS A 578 23.92 13.72 17.79
C LYS A 578 24.34 15.15 17.42
N VAL A 579 25.53 15.26 16.83
CA VAL A 579 26.08 16.47 16.22
C VAL A 579 26.17 16.28 14.72
N SER A 580 26.81 15.21 14.24
CA SER A 580 26.90 14.88 12.81
C SER A 580 27.36 13.44 12.58
N VAL A 581 27.80 13.08 11.37
CA VAL A 581 28.27 11.74 11.01
C VAL A 581 29.55 11.80 10.18
N PHE A 582 30.34 10.73 10.16
CA PHE A 582 31.42 10.53 9.19
C PHE A 582 31.57 9.04 8.89
N THR A 583 32.46 8.71 7.96
CA THR A 583 32.78 7.33 7.59
C THR A 583 34.28 7.07 7.62
N MET A 584 34.65 5.82 7.86
CA MET A 584 35.98 5.28 7.58
C MET A 584 35.86 4.32 6.41
N THR A 585 36.63 4.53 5.36
CA THR A 585 36.60 3.71 4.13
C THR A 585 37.78 2.74 4.03
N ASP A 586 38.90 3.04 4.69
CA ASP A 586 40.09 2.19 4.67
C ASP A 586 39.94 1.00 5.63
N LEU A 587 39.93 -0.21 5.07
CA LEU A 587 39.84 -1.47 5.81
C LEU A 587 41.02 -1.71 6.76
N ILE A 588 42.22 -1.25 6.42
CA ILE A 588 43.42 -1.37 7.26
C ILE A 588 43.25 -0.50 8.49
N GLU A 589 42.77 0.74 8.32
CA GLU A 589 42.52 1.65 9.43
C GLU A 589 41.40 1.18 10.35
N ILE A 590 40.30 0.67 9.78
CA ILE A 590 39.19 0.07 10.57
C ILE A 590 39.72 -1.10 11.42
N LYS A 591 40.54 -1.98 10.83
CA LYS A 591 41.17 -3.09 11.55
C LYS A 591 42.12 -2.59 12.64
N ARG A 592 42.90 -1.54 12.36
CA ARG A 592 43.83 -0.94 13.33
C ARG A 592 43.08 -0.34 14.51
N LEU A 593 42.02 0.43 14.27
CA LEU A 593 41.19 1.01 15.34
C LEU A 593 40.56 -0.07 16.21
N LYS A 594 40.04 -1.15 15.61
CA LYS A 594 39.48 -2.28 16.34
C LYS A 594 40.51 -2.98 17.24
N LYS A 595 41.77 -3.12 16.77
CA LYS A 595 42.86 -3.74 17.55
C LYS A 595 43.26 -2.94 18.79
N LEU A 596 43.02 -1.62 18.80
CA LEU A 596 43.31 -0.80 19.98
C LEU A 596 42.38 -1.09 21.17
N GLY A 597 41.29 -1.84 20.98
CA GLY A 597 40.38 -2.22 22.07
C GLY A 597 39.62 -1.04 22.70
N LEU A 598 39.69 0.16 22.11
CA LEU A 598 39.06 1.39 22.62
C LEU A 598 37.53 1.37 22.50
N ALA A 599 37.02 0.58 21.57
CA ALA A 599 35.61 0.48 21.28
C ALA A 599 34.93 -0.56 22.17
N ALA A 600 34.17 -0.11 23.16
CA ALA A 600 33.32 -1.00 23.96
C ALA A 600 31.90 -1.04 23.40
N LYS A 601 31.23 -2.19 23.46
CA LYS A 601 29.80 -2.25 23.16
C LYS A 601 29.03 -1.70 24.36
N SER A 602 28.23 -0.66 24.16
CA SER A 602 27.38 -0.14 25.22
C SER A 602 26.06 0.42 24.71
N ARG A 603 25.04 0.35 25.57
CA ARG A 603 23.73 0.93 25.30
C ARG A 603 23.76 2.44 25.54
N SER A 604 23.50 3.21 24.48
CA SER A 604 23.36 4.66 24.53
C SER A 604 21.89 5.07 24.33
N ILE A 605 21.38 5.94 25.20
CA ILE A 605 20.03 6.50 25.06
C ILE A 605 20.11 7.69 24.12
N LEU A 606 19.34 7.71 23.04
CA LEU A 606 19.39 8.77 22.04
C LEU A 606 18.53 9.96 22.47
N ALA A 607 19.11 11.16 22.41
CA ALA A 607 18.51 12.38 22.93
C ALA A 607 17.41 12.97 22.04
#